data_AF-A0A7K2L3H1-F1
#
_entry.id   AF-A0A7K2L3H1-F1
#
_cell.length_a   1.000
_cell.length_b   1.000
_cell.length_c   1.000
_cell.angle_alpha   90.00
_cell.angle_beta   90.00
_cell.angle_gamma   90.00
#
_symmetry.space_group_name_H-M   'P 1'
#
loop_
_entity.id
_entity.type
_entity.pdbx_description
1 polymer ?
#
loop_
_entity_poly.entity_id
_entity_poly.type
_entity_poly.pdbx_seq_one_letter_code
_entity_poly.pdbx_strand_id
1 'polypeptide(L)'
;RVLGELFDAKPVRVPAGAVRGALSAAWRLRLAPASPDLFDAMRHMPLLATERAREQLEWEPSHGAVEVLEEFLRGVRAGAGDDTGPLAGHRIG
;
A
#
# COMPACT_ATOMS: atom_id res chain seq x y z
N ARG A 1 8.93 0.92 12.23
CA ARG A 1 9.96 -0.13 12.42
C ARG A 1 9.67 -1.31 11.50
N VAL A 2 8.53 -1.97 11.64
CA VAL A 2 8.07 -3.05 10.73
C VAL A 2 8.25 -2.72 9.25
N LEU A 3 7.75 -1.57 8.77
CA LEU A 3 7.96 -1.17 7.37
C LEU A 3 9.45 -1.06 6.98
N GLY A 4 10.31 -0.56 7.86
CA GLY A 4 11.75 -0.50 7.56
C GLY A 4 12.38 -1.89 7.46
N GLU A 5 11.96 -2.83 8.31
CA GLU A 5 12.40 -4.22 8.26
C GLU A 5 11.91 -4.91 6.96
N LEU A 6 10.66 -4.69 6.56
CA LEU A 6 10.08 -5.24 5.33
C LEU A 6 10.76 -4.74 4.04
N PHE A 7 11.19 -3.48 4.03
CA PHE A 7 11.86 -2.86 2.88
C PHE A 7 13.38 -2.98 2.93
N ASP A 8 13.96 -3.61 3.96
CA ASP A 8 15.39 -3.55 4.27
C ASP A 8 15.96 -2.11 4.22
N ALA A 9 15.20 -1.18 4.81
CA ALA A 9 15.42 0.25 4.69
C ALA A 9 15.41 0.94 6.05
N LYS A 10 16.27 1.96 6.19
CA LYS A 10 16.29 2.79 7.40
C LYS A 10 15.17 3.84 7.36
N PRO A 11 14.19 3.80 8.27
CA PRO A 11 13.14 4.81 8.30
C PRO A 11 13.72 6.16 8.69
N VAL A 12 13.41 7.20 7.91
CA VAL A 12 13.82 8.59 8.16
C VAL A 12 12.59 9.47 8.36
N ARG A 13 12.71 10.47 9.25
CA ARG A 13 11.63 11.46 9.45
C ARG A 13 11.77 12.55 8.41
N VAL A 14 10.71 12.78 7.65
CA VAL A 14 10.67 13.82 6.61
C VAL A 14 9.37 14.62 6.72
N PRO A 15 9.36 15.92 6.38
CA PRO A 15 8.15 16.72 6.36
C PRO A 15 7.13 16.16 5.36
N ALA A 16 5.88 16.09 5.80
CA ALA A 16 4.74 15.62 5.00
C ALA A 16 4.61 16.32 3.63
N GLY A 17 4.85 17.64 3.60
CA GLY A 17 4.77 18.44 2.37
C GLY A 17 5.91 18.17 1.39
N ALA A 18 7.11 17.84 1.88
CA ALA A 18 8.24 17.49 1.02
C ALA A 18 7.98 16.19 0.25
N VAL A 19 7.45 15.17 0.94
CA VAL A 19 7.04 13.90 0.32
C VAL A 19 5.95 14.12 -0.73
N ARG A 20 4.91 14.89 -0.37
CA ARG A 20 3.81 15.20 -1.29
C ARG A 20 4.30 15.95 -2.53
N GLY A 21 5.21 16.93 -2.37
CA GLY A 21 5.80 17.68 -3.48
C GLY A 21 6.62 16.79 -4.43
N ALA A 22 7.46 15.93 -3.86
CA ALA A 22 8.25 14.97 -4.63
C ALA A 22 7.36 13.98 -5.42
N LEU A 23 6.33 13.41 -4.78
CA LEU A 23 5.35 12.56 -5.45
C LEU A 23 4.58 13.31 -6.55
N SER A 24 4.18 14.55 -6.29
CA SER A 24 3.49 15.39 -7.28
C SER A 24 4.35 15.60 -8.53
N ALA A 25 5.64 15.88 -8.35
CA ALA A 25 6.58 16.04 -9.46
C ALA A 25 6.79 14.72 -10.21
N ALA A 26 7.06 13.62 -9.49
CA ALA A 26 7.30 12.31 -10.08
C ALA A 26 6.08 11.80 -10.87
N TRP A 27 4.86 12.01 -10.36
CA TRP A 27 3.64 11.62 -11.03
C TRP A 27 3.38 12.45 -12.31
N ARG A 28 3.56 13.77 -12.25
CA ARG A 28 3.44 14.65 -13.43
C ARG A 28 4.46 14.31 -14.52
N LEU A 29 5.64 13.87 -14.12
CA LEU A 29 6.70 13.40 -15.02
C LEU A 29 6.51 11.93 -15.45
N ARG A 30 5.45 11.25 -15.03
CA ARG A 30 5.18 9.82 -15.27
C ARG A 30 6.30 8.89 -14.79
N LEU A 31 7.10 9.34 -13.82
CA LEU A 31 8.18 8.56 -13.18
C LEU A 31 7.65 7.69 -12.03
N ALA A 32 6.50 8.05 -11.46
CA ALA A 32 5.84 7.28 -10.43
C ALA A 32 4.38 6.98 -10.83
N PRO A 33 3.91 5.74 -10.68
CA PRO A 33 2.52 5.36 -10.98
C PRO A 33 1.53 5.84 -9.89
N ALA A 34 2.03 6.13 -8.68
CA ALA A 34 1.23 6.57 -7.56
C ALA A 34 1.01 8.08 -7.57
N SER A 35 -0.25 8.52 -7.48
CA SER A 35 -0.60 9.93 -7.39
C SER A 35 -0.34 10.49 -5.98
N PRO A 36 -0.12 11.82 -5.85
CA PRO A 36 -0.04 12.46 -4.53
C PRO A 36 -1.33 12.33 -3.72
N ASP A 37 -2.49 12.20 -4.38
CA ASP A 37 -3.78 12.06 -3.71
C ASP A 37 -3.93 10.69 -3.06
N LEU A 38 -3.36 9.63 -3.65
CA LEU A 38 -3.29 8.31 -3.02
C LEU A 38 -2.50 8.37 -1.71
N PHE A 39 -1.39 9.11 -1.70
CA PHE A 39 -0.62 9.32 -0.48
C PHE A 39 -1.45 10.03 0.59
N ASP A 40 -2.14 11.12 0.25
CA ASP A 40 -3.02 11.83 1.16
C ASP A 40 -4.13 10.91 1.70
N ALA A 41 -4.74 10.08 0.84
CA ALA A 41 -5.76 9.11 1.23
C ALA A 41 -5.22 8.09 2.26
N MET A 42 -4.04 7.50 2.03
CA MET A 42 -3.43 6.56 2.98
C MET A 42 -3.12 7.21 4.34
N ARG A 43 -2.79 8.50 4.37
CA ARG A 43 -2.48 9.22 5.62
C ARG A 43 -3.70 9.51 6.47
N HIS A 44 -4.86 9.62 5.83
CA HIS A 44 -6.13 9.92 6.46
C HIS A 44 -7.09 8.73 6.50
N MET A 45 -6.61 7.54 6.11
CA MET A 45 -7.43 6.34 6.03
C MET A 45 -7.88 5.91 7.43
N PRO A 46 -9.19 5.85 7.69
CA PRO A 46 -9.70 5.39 8.98
C PRO A 46 -9.47 3.89 9.15
N LEU A 47 -9.21 3.46 10.38
CA LEU A 47 -9.23 2.04 10.72
C LEU A 47 -10.68 1.56 10.76
N LEU A 48 -10.98 0.51 10.00
CA LEU A 48 -12.31 -0.10 9.97
C LEU A 48 -12.52 -0.94 11.23
N ALA A 49 -13.62 -0.66 11.94
CA ALA A 49 -14.16 -1.49 13.01
C ALA A 49 -14.65 -2.84 12.42
N THR A 50 -14.14 -3.97 12.92
CA THR A 50 -14.45 -5.32 12.40
C THR A 50 -15.39 -6.12 13.30
N GLU A 51 -15.87 -5.51 14.39
CA GLU A 51 -16.74 -6.10 15.42
C GLU A 51 -18.01 -6.65 14.80
N ARG A 52 -18.68 -5.84 13.97
CA ARG A 52 -19.90 -6.27 13.27
C ARG A 52 -19.67 -7.45 12.32
N ALA A 53 -18.53 -7.48 11.63
CA ALA A 53 -18.19 -8.58 10.73
C ALA A 53 -17.95 -9.88 11.53
N ARG A 54 -17.28 -9.78 12.68
CA ARG A 54 -17.08 -10.91 13.59
C ARG A 54 -18.41 -11.44 14.14
N GLU A 55 -19.29 -10.55 14.60
CA GLU A 55 -20.56 -10.92 15.22
C GLU A 55 -21.62 -11.44 14.24
N GLN A 56 -21.70 -10.85 13.04
CA GLN A 56 -22.79 -11.13 12.09
C GLN A 56 -22.39 -12.10 10.98
N LEU A 57 -21.11 -12.20 10.66
CA LEU A 57 -20.60 -13.03 9.57
C LEU A 57 -19.68 -14.15 10.07
N GLU A 58 -19.48 -14.26 11.39
CA GLU A 58 -18.51 -15.18 12.00
C GLU A 58 -17.11 -15.02 11.38
N TRP A 59 -16.80 -13.79 10.92
CA TRP A 59 -15.57 -13.51 10.20
C TRP A 59 -14.41 -13.42 11.18
N GLU A 60 -13.33 -14.15 10.89
CA GLU A 60 -12.05 -14.01 11.58
C GLU A 60 -10.89 -13.82 10.59
N PRO A 61 -9.87 -13.01 10.92
CA PRO A 61 -8.72 -12.82 10.05
C PRO A 61 -7.94 -14.13 9.92
N SER A 62 -7.90 -14.69 8.72
CA SER A 62 -7.18 -15.93 8.45
C SER A 62 -5.66 -15.75 8.30
N HIS A 63 -5.20 -14.53 8.03
CA HIS A 63 -3.79 -14.21 7.80
C HIS A 63 -3.31 -13.07 8.69
N GLY A 64 -2.02 -13.09 9.05
CA GLY A 64 -1.40 -12.05 9.83
C GLY A 64 -1.21 -10.76 9.02
N ALA A 65 -1.36 -9.59 9.64
CA ALA A 65 -1.21 -8.31 8.94
C ALA A 65 0.18 -8.11 8.30
N VAL A 66 1.25 -8.60 8.96
CA VAL A 66 2.62 -8.51 8.44
C VAL A 66 2.85 -9.47 7.28
N GLU A 67 2.37 -10.71 7.41
CA GLU A 67 2.44 -11.74 6.36
C GLU A 67 1.74 -11.27 5.07
N VAL A 68 0.51 -10.78 5.18
CA VAL A 68 -0.24 -10.23 4.04
C VAL A 68 0.51 -9.06 3.39
N LEU A 69 1.16 -8.22 4.21
CA LEU A 69 1.94 -7.10 3.70
C LEU A 69 3.21 -7.58 2.95
N GLU A 70 3.88 -8.62 3.44
CA GLU A 70 5.01 -9.25 2.74
C GLU A 70 4.58 -9.83 1.39
N GLU A 71 3.46 -10.55 1.36
CA GLU A 71 2.89 -11.12 0.13
C GLU A 71 2.50 -10.04 -0.87
N PHE A 72 1.87 -8.97 -0.40
CA PHE A 72 1.52 -7.82 -1.22
C PHE A 72 2.76 -7.18 -1.87
N LEU A 73 3.81 -6.91 -1.08
CA LEU A 73 5.06 -6.31 -1.59
C LEU A 73 5.74 -7.22 -2.63
N ARG A 74 5.70 -8.54 -2.39
CA ARG A 74 6.19 -9.53 -3.36
C ARG A 74 5.39 -9.49 -4.66
N GLY A 75 4.06 -9.41 -4.58
CA GLY A 75 3.16 -9.30 -5.73
C GLY A 75 3.40 -8.03 -6.56
N VAL A 76 3.50 -6.87 -5.91
CA VAL A 76 3.79 -5.59 -6.56
C VAL A 76 5.13 -5.65 -7.31
N ARG A 77 6.18 -6.21 -6.68
CA ARG A 77 7.49 -6.36 -7.32
C ARG A 77 7.46 -7.30 -8.52
N ALA A 78 6.69 -8.39 -8.43
CA ALA A 78 6.55 -9.34 -9.53
C ALA A 78 5.68 -8.79 -10.68
N GLY A 79 4.87 -7.75 -10.44
CA GLY A 79 3.81 -7.33 -11.35
C GLY A 79 2.69 -8.37 -11.44
N ALA A 80 2.49 -9.14 -10.37
CA ALA A 80 1.46 -10.16 -10.30
C ALA A 80 0.07 -9.50 -10.24
N GLY A 81 -0.91 -10.17 -10.82
CA GLY A 81 -2.30 -9.73 -10.84
C GLY A 81 -3.19 -10.88 -11.26
N ASP A 82 -4.49 -10.62 -11.34
CA ASP A 82 -5.49 -11.61 -11.73
C ASP A 82 -5.91 -11.40 -13.19
N ASP A 83 -6.50 -12.40 -13.83
CA ASP A 83 -7.00 -12.29 -15.21
C ASP A 83 -8.36 -11.56 -15.26
N THR A 84 -8.43 -10.42 -14.59
CA THR A 84 -9.58 -9.51 -14.59
C THR A 84 -9.08 -8.12 -14.98
N GLY A 85 -9.79 -7.42 -15.89
CA GLY A 85 -9.29 -6.18 -16.49
C GLY A 85 -8.66 -5.18 -15.51
N PRO A 86 -9.32 -4.82 -14.39
CA PRO A 86 -8.77 -3.90 -13.39
C PRO A 86 -7.62 -4.45 -12.55
N LEU A 87 -7.49 -5.77 -12.39
CA LEU A 87 -6.45 -6.42 -11.58
C LEU A 87 -5.38 -7.10 -12.42
N ALA A 88 -5.43 -6.92 -13.75
CA ALA A 88 -4.44 -7.47 -14.67
C ALA A 88 -3.03 -7.07 -14.23
N GLY A 89 -2.17 -8.08 -14.05
CA GLY A 89 -0.81 -7.88 -13.59
C GLY A 89 0.00 -7.04 -14.59
N HIS A 90 0.69 -6.03 -14.08
CA HIS A 90 1.69 -5.29 -14.85
C HIS A 90 2.89 -5.02 -13.96
N ARG A 91 4.09 -5.23 -14.51
CA ARG A 91 5.32 -4.92 -13.79
C ARG A 91 5.50 -3.41 -13.70
N ILE A 92 5.60 -2.89 -12.49
CA ILE A 92 5.97 -1.50 -12.25
C ILE A 92 7.50 -1.42 -12.27
N GLY A 93 8.06 -0.90 -13.37
CA GLY A 93 9.51 -0.77 -13.58
C GLY A 93 9.95 -1.20 -14.97
#